data_AF-A0A359B0J1-F1
#
_entry.id   AF-A0A359B0J1-F1
#
_cell.length_a   1.000
_cell.length_b   1.000
_cell.length_c   1.000
_cell.angle_alpha   90.00
_cell.angle_beta   90.00
_cell.angle_gamma   90.00
#
_symmetry.space_group_name_H-M   'P 1'
#
loop_
_entity.id
_entity.type
_entity.pdbx_description
1 polymer ?
#
loop_
_entity_poly.entity_id
_entity_poly.type
_entity_poly.pdbx_seq_one_letter_code
_entity_poly.pdbx_strand_id
1 'polypeptide(L)'
;METINHDNAVHLGRKIERVRHLRGMTQTELGERLGITKQAVSKIEQTDKFDDKRLEEIASALGVTVEGLKKYNEETVFYNTNNSYENCCVSTNGVGNNHTFNHSPIEKIVEFYEKQ
;
A
#
# COMPACT_ATOMS: atom_id res chain seq x y z
N MET A 1 5.94 -32.17 -2.62
CA MET A 1 5.68 -30.76 -2.24
C MET A 1 4.98 -30.13 -3.41
N GLU A 2 3.68 -29.92 -3.29
CA GLU A 2 2.91 -29.25 -4.34
C GLU A 2 3.43 -27.83 -4.47
N THR A 3 4.01 -27.53 -5.63
CA THR A 3 4.36 -26.18 -6.03
C THR A 3 3.05 -25.41 -6.13
N ILE A 4 2.78 -24.54 -5.15
CA ILE A 4 1.65 -23.62 -5.19
C ILE A 4 1.91 -22.70 -6.38
N ASN A 5 1.25 -23.01 -7.50
CA ASN A 5 1.21 -22.17 -8.68
C ASN A 5 0.63 -20.82 -8.24
N HIS A 6 1.52 -19.87 -7.95
CA HIS A 6 1.15 -18.47 -7.92
C HIS A 6 0.86 -18.11 -9.37
N ASP A 7 -0.36 -18.39 -9.80
CA ASP A 7 -0.95 -17.64 -10.90
C ASP A 7 -0.86 -16.18 -10.47
N ASN A 8 0.22 -15.53 -10.91
CA ASN A 8 0.43 -14.09 -10.92
C ASN A 8 -0.56 -13.41 -11.87
N ALA A 9 -1.75 -14.01 -12.05
CA ALA A 9 -2.92 -13.35 -12.56
C ALA A 9 -3.18 -12.17 -11.63
N VAL A 10 -3.13 -10.98 -12.21
CA VAL A 10 -3.23 -9.68 -11.56
C VAL A 10 -4.59 -9.57 -10.86
N HIS A 11 -4.72 -10.14 -9.67
CA HIS A 11 -5.93 -10.06 -8.88
C HIS A 11 -5.97 -8.67 -8.21
N LEU A 12 -6.70 -7.74 -8.81
CA LEU A 12 -6.77 -6.36 -8.34
C LEU A 12 -7.33 -6.26 -6.92
N GLY A 13 -8.29 -7.11 -6.55
CA GLY A 13 -8.82 -7.20 -5.19
C GLY A 13 -7.74 -7.47 -4.12
N ARG A 14 -6.80 -8.38 -4.37
CA ARG A 14 -5.66 -8.62 -3.46
C ARG A 14 -4.75 -7.40 -3.35
N LYS A 15 -4.53 -6.67 -4.44
CA LYS A 15 -3.75 -5.41 -4.40
C LYS A 15 -4.47 -4.35 -3.57
N ILE A 16 -5.78 -4.22 -3.72
CA ILE A 16 -6.63 -3.33 -2.91
C ILE A 16 -6.51 -3.67 -1.41
N GLU A 17 -6.61 -4.96 -1.05
CA GLU A 17 -6.45 -5.42 0.33
C GLU A 17 -5.08 -5.02 0.89
N ARG A 18 -4.00 -5.30 0.15
CA ARG A 18 -2.64 -4.97 0.58
C ARG A 18 -2.42 -3.47 0.75
N VAL A 19 -2.83 -2.67 -0.22
CA VAL A 19 -2.72 -1.21 -0.15
C VAL A 19 -3.56 -0.66 1.01
N ARG A 20 -4.76 -1.21 1.25
CA ARG A 20 -5.58 -0.84 2.40
C ARG A 20 -4.84 -1.09 3.72
N HIS A 21 -4.20 -2.25 3.87
CA HIS A 21 -3.41 -2.56 5.06
C HIS A 21 -2.18 -1.65 5.21
N LEU A 22 -1.49 -1.31 4.12
CA LEU A 22 -0.38 -0.34 4.15
C LEU A 22 -0.83 1.06 4.57
N ARG A 23 -2.08 1.42 4.26
CA ARG A 23 -2.73 2.65 4.72
C ARG A 23 -3.24 2.58 6.16
N GLY A 24 -3.07 1.44 6.85
CA GLY A 24 -3.57 1.25 8.21
C GLY A 24 -5.10 1.25 8.31
N MET A 25 -5.80 1.02 7.20
CA MET A 25 -7.25 1.16 7.10
C MET A 25 -7.94 -0.19 7.29
N THR A 26 -9.05 -0.23 8.02
CA THR A 26 -9.93 -1.40 8.14
C THR A 26 -10.90 -1.49 6.97
N GLN A 27 -11.49 -2.67 6.74
CA GLN A 27 -12.55 -2.82 5.74
C GLN A 27 -13.77 -1.93 6.04
N THR A 28 -14.05 -1.65 7.32
CA THR A 28 -15.14 -0.76 7.72
C THR A 28 -14.85 0.68 7.28
N GLU A 29 -13.65 1.20 7.58
CA GLU A 29 -13.26 2.57 7.19
C GLU A 29 -13.21 2.76 5.67
N LEU A 30 -12.74 1.75 4.91
CA LEU A 30 -12.80 1.81 3.45
C LEU A 30 -14.25 1.79 2.96
N GLY A 31 -15.11 1.01 3.62
CA GLY A 31 -16.54 0.97 3.34
C GLY A 31 -17.21 2.32 3.56
N GLU A 32 -16.92 2.99 4.68
CA GLU A 32 -17.42 4.32 5.00
C GLU A 32 -17.02 5.35 3.93
N ARG A 33 -15.76 5.33 3.48
CA ARG A 33 -15.26 6.21 2.39
C ARG A 33 -15.93 5.95 1.06
N LEU A 34 -16.28 4.70 0.77
CA LEU A 34 -16.95 4.28 -0.47
C LEU A 34 -18.48 4.32 -0.37
N GLY A 35 -19.05 4.63 0.79
CA GLY A 35 -20.49 4.57 1.03
C GLY A 35 -21.09 3.15 0.94
N ILE A 36 -20.30 2.12 1.26
CA ILE A 36 -20.69 0.70 1.18
C ILE A 36 -20.43 -0.04 2.49
N THR A 37 -20.96 -1.25 2.62
CA THR A 37 -20.76 -2.07 3.82
C THR A 37 -19.38 -2.73 3.86
N LYS A 38 -18.91 -3.07 5.08
CA LYS A 38 -17.70 -3.89 5.29
C LYS A 38 -17.73 -5.18 4.45
N GLN A 39 -18.88 -5.84 4.37
CA GLN A 39 -19.06 -7.07 3.59
C GLN A 39 -18.90 -6.81 2.08
N ALA A 40 -19.35 -5.65 1.59
CA ALA A 40 -19.13 -5.26 0.21
C ALA A 40 -17.63 -5.02 -0.07
N VAL A 41 -16.90 -4.41 0.86
CA VAL A 41 -15.43 -4.29 0.76
C VAL A 41 -14.75 -5.65 0.72
N SER A 42 -15.15 -6.59 1.58
CA SER A 42 -14.62 -7.95 1.53
C SER A 42 -14.86 -8.63 0.17
N LYS A 43 -15.99 -8.37 -0.49
CA LYS A 43 -16.26 -8.89 -1.85
C LYS A 43 -15.39 -8.21 -2.90
N ILE A 44 -15.16 -6.90 -2.77
CA ILE A 44 -14.22 -6.15 -3.61
C ILE A 44 -12.83 -6.79 -3.52
N GLU A 45 -12.33 -7.07 -2.32
CA GLU A 45 -10.99 -7.66 -2.14
C GLU A 45 -10.86 -9.08 -2.74
N GLN A 46 -11.97 -9.80 -2.89
CA GLN A 46 -12.03 -11.12 -3.54
C GLN A 46 -12.31 -11.04 -5.05
N THR A 47 -12.45 -9.85 -5.62
CA THR A 47 -12.75 -9.65 -7.04
C THR A 47 -11.46 -9.50 -7.85
N ASP A 48 -11.33 -10.30 -8.91
CA ASP A 48 -10.14 -10.29 -9.77
C ASP A 48 -10.04 -9.03 -10.63
N LYS A 49 -11.18 -8.58 -11.20
CA LYS A 49 -11.24 -7.53 -12.22
C LYS A 49 -12.29 -6.48 -11.88
N PHE A 50 -11.97 -5.23 -12.18
CA PHE A 50 -12.85 -4.08 -12.00
C PHE A 50 -13.02 -3.33 -13.30
N ASP A 51 -14.16 -2.69 -13.48
CA ASP A 51 -14.29 -1.60 -14.44
C ASP A 51 -13.45 -0.40 -13.99
N ASP A 52 -12.95 0.39 -14.94
CA ASP A 52 -12.02 1.48 -14.65
C ASP A 52 -12.65 2.53 -13.72
N LYS A 53 -13.94 2.82 -13.87
CA LYS A 53 -14.65 3.77 -13.00
C LYS A 53 -14.68 3.29 -11.54
N ARG A 54 -15.02 2.02 -11.29
CA ARG A 54 -15.01 1.47 -9.94
C ARG A 54 -13.62 1.43 -9.34
N LEU A 55 -12.61 1.15 -10.17
CA LEU A 55 -11.22 1.14 -9.73
C LEU A 55 -10.72 2.56 -9.38
N GLU A 56 -11.15 3.59 -10.11
CA GLU A 56 -10.90 5.01 -9.79
C GLU A 56 -11.50 5.40 -8.43
N GLU A 57 -12.76 5.02 -8.17
CA GLU A 57 -13.43 5.27 -6.89
C GLU A 57 -12.65 4.63 -5.72
N ILE A 58 -12.22 3.37 -5.89
CA ILE A 58 -11.45 2.64 -4.87
C ILE A 58 -10.07 3.27 -4.66
N ALA A 59 -9.36 3.60 -5.75
CA ALA A 59 -8.04 4.22 -5.68
C ALA A 59 -8.10 5.59 -4.95
N SER A 60 -9.12 6.39 -5.27
CA SER A 60 -9.40 7.67 -4.61
C SER A 60 -9.67 7.49 -3.12
N ALA A 61 -10.53 6.52 -2.74
CA ALA A 61 -10.82 6.24 -1.33
C ALA A 61 -9.58 5.79 -0.53
N LEU A 62 -8.67 5.06 -1.18
CA LEU A 62 -7.38 4.63 -0.63
C LEU A 62 -6.31 5.73 -0.66
N GLY A 63 -6.56 6.86 -1.32
CA GLY A 63 -5.62 7.97 -1.49
C GLY A 63 -4.42 7.62 -2.39
N VAL A 64 -4.59 6.74 -3.37
CA VAL A 64 -3.55 6.34 -4.34
C VAL A 64 -4.00 6.61 -5.77
N THR A 65 -3.04 6.64 -6.71
CA THR A 65 -3.38 6.66 -8.14
C THR A 65 -3.81 5.28 -8.62
N VAL A 66 -4.70 5.23 -9.62
CA VAL A 66 -5.12 3.97 -10.26
C VAL A 66 -3.92 3.23 -10.83
N GLU A 67 -2.99 3.95 -11.44
CA GLU A 67 -1.77 3.38 -11.99
C GLU A 67 -0.89 2.77 -10.88
N GLY A 68 -0.73 3.47 -9.76
CA GLY A 68 0.00 2.96 -8.60
C GLY A 68 -0.63 1.67 -8.05
N LEU A 69 -1.96 1.63 -7.96
CA LEU A 69 -2.70 0.44 -7.52
C LEU A 69 -2.55 -0.73 -8.51
N LYS A 70 -2.63 -0.47 -9.83
CA LYS A 70 -2.41 -1.48 -10.88
C LYS A 70 -0.97 -2.01 -10.86
N LYS A 71 0.03 -1.14 -10.65
CA LYS A 71 1.46 -1.48 -10.61
C LYS A 71 1.95 -2.02 -9.27
N TYR A 72 1.13 -1.96 -8.21
CA TYR A 72 1.51 -2.47 -6.90
C TYR A 72 2.01 -3.91 -6.99
N ASN A 73 3.21 -4.13 -6.46
CA ASN A 73 3.84 -5.42 -6.27
C ASN A 73 4.42 -5.47 -4.86
N GLU A 74 3.96 -6.45 -4.07
CA GLU A 74 4.37 -6.68 -2.69
C GLU A 74 5.90 -6.88 -2.59
N GLU A 75 6.51 -7.61 -3.52
CA GLU A 75 7.97 -7.84 -3.55
C GLU A 75 8.77 -6.55 -3.73
N THR A 76 8.28 -5.63 -4.56
CA THR A 76 8.92 -4.32 -4.78
C THR A 76 8.84 -3.43 -3.55
N VAL A 77 7.75 -3.50 -2.78
CA VAL A 77 7.60 -2.75 -1.53
C VAL A 77 8.54 -3.29 -0.44
N PHE A 78 8.66 -4.62 -0.30
CA PHE A 78 9.61 -5.24 0.63
C PHE A 78 11.06 -4.91 0.28
N TYR A 79 11.44 -4.96 -1.01
CA TYR A 79 12.77 -4.60 -1.47
C TYR A 79 13.13 -3.14 -1.11
N ASN A 80 12.24 -2.19 -1.38
CA ASN A 80 12.47 -0.78 -1.07
C ASN A 80 12.53 -0.49 0.44
N THR A 81 11.75 -1.23 1.25
CA THR A 81 11.76 -1.09 2.72
C THR A 81 13.08 -1.60 3.31
N ASN A 82 13.60 -2.73 2.83
CA ASN A 82 14.87 -3.28 3.28
C ASN A 82 16.06 -2.41 2.84
N ASN A 83 16.09 -1.95 1.59
CA ASN A 83 17.18 -1.09 1.10
C ASN A 83 17.22 0.29 1.78
N SER A 84 16.09 0.80 2.25
CA SER A 84 16.04 2.05 3.01
C SER A 84 16.56 1.91 4.44
N TYR A 85 16.54 0.70 5.01
CA TYR A 85 17.09 0.42 6.34
C TYR A 85 18.62 0.32 6.32
N GLU A 86 19.20 -0.24 5.24
CA GLU A 86 20.66 -0.30 5.07
C GLU A 86 21.30 1.07 4.77
N ASN A 87 20.57 2.03 4.21
CA ASN A 87 21.06 3.40 4.05
C ASN A 87 20.79 4.29 5.29
N CYS A 88 20.15 3.74 6.32
CA CYS A 88 19.89 4.41 7.60
C CYS A 88 20.92 4.03 8.68
N CYS A 89 21.83 3.08 8.41
CA CYS A 89 23.00 2.89 9.26
C CYS A 89 24.04 3.99 8.95
N VAL A 90 23.83 5.13 9.59
CA VAL A 90 24.87 6.14 9.83
C VAL A 90 26.16 5.43 10.19
N SER A 91 27.19 5.60 9.37
CA SER A 91 28.57 5.20 9.68
C SER A 91 28.90 5.63 11.11
N THR A 92 29.07 4.65 11.99
CA THR A 92 29.28 4.84 13.41
C THR A 92 30.68 5.39 13.64
N ASN A 93 30.86 6.70 13.56
CA ASN A 93 32.04 7.37 14.07
C ASN A 93 31.65 8.69 14.75
N GLY A 94 31.39 8.61 16.05
CA GLY A 94 31.53 9.77 16.94
C GLY A 94 30.29 10.12 17.76
N VAL A 95 30.33 9.68 19.01
CA VAL A 95 29.90 10.41 20.22
C VAL A 95 28.44 10.90 20.29
N GLY A 96 27.67 10.20 21.14
CA GLY A 96 26.84 10.81 22.17
C GLY A 96 25.66 11.68 21.72
N ASN A 97 24.45 11.14 21.87
CA ASN A 97 23.27 11.72 22.53
C ASN A 97 21.98 11.21 21.86
N ASN A 98 21.17 10.55 22.68
CA ASN A 98 19.79 10.17 22.36
C ASN A 98 18.95 11.42 22.12
N HIS A 99 18.61 11.71 20.86
CA HIS A 99 17.35 12.33 20.44
C HIS A 99 17.41 12.58 18.93
N THR A 100 16.84 11.69 18.13
CA THR A 100 16.62 11.99 16.71
C THR A 100 15.27 11.46 16.29
N PHE A 101 14.32 12.39 16.26
CA PHE A 101 12.98 12.36 15.71
C PHE A 101 12.69 11.17 14.77
N ASN A 102 11.80 10.28 15.22
CA ASN A 102 11.04 9.38 14.36
C ASN A 102 10.10 10.23 13.48
N HIS A 103 10.65 10.92 12.49
CA HIS A 103 9.86 11.58 11.46
C HIS A 103 9.33 10.47 10.55
N SER A 104 8.08 10.07 10.79
CA SER A 104 7.37 9.06 10.00
C SER A 104 7.57 9.33 8.49
N PRO A 105 8.18 8.40 7.73
CA PRO A 105 8.49 8.60 6.31
C PRO A 105 7.25 8.68 5.40
N ILE A 106 6.06 8.37 5.95
CA ILE A 106 4.79 8.32 5.22
C ILE A 106 4.41 9.70 4.66
N GLU A 107 4.61 10.77 5.42
CA GLU A 107 4.21 12.12 5.00
C GLU A 107 4.95 12.58 3.73
N LYS A 108 6.25 12.26 3.62
CA LYS A 108 7.05 12.59 2.42
C LYS A 108 6.65 11.79 1.19
N ILE A 109 6.20 10.54 1.38
CA ILE A 109 5.72 9.70 0.29
C ILE A 109 4.41 10.25 -0.25
N VAL A 110 3.49 10.67 0.64
CA VAL A 110 2.24 11.33 0.25
C VAL A 110 2.52 12.62 -0.53
N GLU A 111 3.45 13.46 -0.05
CA GLU A 111 3.80 14.72 -0.71
C GLU A 111 4.37 14.52 -2.14
N PHE A 112 5.13 13.44 -2.39
CA PHE A 112 5.66 13.16 -3.73
C PHE A 112 4.57 12.82 -4.75
N TYR A 113 3.45 12.23 -4.29
CA TYR A 113 2.32 11.89 -5.16
C TYR A 113 1.30 13.03 -5.34
N GLU A 114 1.36 14.09 -4.53
CA GLU A 114 0.45 15.25 -4.63
C GLU A 114 0.95 16.36 -5.60
N LYS A 115 2.22 16.30 -6.05
CA LYS A 115 2.86 17.36 -6.86
C LYS A 115 3.05 17.03 -8.36
N GLN A 116 2.34 16.04 -8.91
CA GLN A 116 2.36 15.70 -10.34
C GLN A 116 0.96 15.78 -10.95
#